data_AF-A0A0G4KFI9-F1
#
_entry.id   AF-A0A0G4KFI9-F1
#
_cell.length_a   1.000
_cell.length_b   1.000
_cell.length_c   1.000
_cell.angle_alpha   90.00
_cell.angle_beta   90.00
_cell.angle_gamma   90.00
#
_symmetry.space_group_name_H-M   'P 1'
#
loop_
_entity.id
_entity.type
_entity.pdbx_description
1 polymer ?
#
loop_
_entity_poly.entity_id
_entity_poly.type
_entity_poly.pdbx_seq_one_letter_code
_entity_poly.pdbx_strand_id
1 'polypeptide(L)' 'MGRSSHKFFTETGCSAVGNLHGADSGLLAGSSLEERETSLEGDSQKKFLAMMRKMLQWEPSKRSSAKALAEDEWIVDNIQ' A
#
# COMPACT_ATOMS: atom_id res chain seq x y z
N MET A 1 -10.54 -15.69 31.27
CA MET A 1 -9.84 -16.49 30.24
C MET A 1 -10.39 -16.11 28.86
N GLY A 2 -9.63 -15.35 28.08
CA GLY A 2 -10.05 -14.89 26.75
C GLY A 2 -9.92 -16.02 25.73
N ARG A 3 -11.03 -16.42 25.11
CA ARG A 3 -11.05 -17.38 24.01
C ARG A 3 -10.63 -16.65 22.73
N SER A 4 -9.36 -16.75 22.38
CA SER A 4 -8.82 -16.27 21.10
C SER A 4 -9.44 -17.08 19.95
N SER A 5 -10.37 -16.48 19.21
CA SER A 5 -10.96 -17.13 18.04
C SER A 5 -9.93 -17.21 16.92
N HIS A 6 -9.55 -18.45 16.57
CA HIS A 6 -8.71 -18.85 15.44
C HIS A 6 -9.39 -18.56 14.08
N LYS A 7 -9.80 -17.31 13.83
CA LYS A 7 -10.51 -16.92 12.61
C LYS A 7 -9.74 -15.98 11.70
N PHE A 8 -8.51 -15.61 12.05
CA PHE A 8 -7.75 -14.62 11.28
C PHE A 8 -6.53 -15.17 10.55
N PHE A 9 -6.01 -16.32 10.95
CA PHE A 9 -4.80 -16.87 10.34
C PHE A 9 -4.95 -18.38 10.18
N THR A 10 -5.34 -18.80 8.98
CA THR A 10 -5.22 -20.20 8.56
C THR A 10 -3.77 -20.48 8.17
N GLU A 11 -3.24 -21.61 8.61
CA GLU A 11 -1.84 -22.05 8.50
C GLU A 11 -1.37 -22.28 7.06
N THR A 12 -2.27 -22.30 6.07
CA THR A 12 -1.87 -22.33 4.67
C THR A 12 -1.37 -20.96 4.26
N GLY A 13 -0.05 -20.77 4.36
CA GLY A 13 0.71 -19.71 3.71
C GLY A 13 0.66 -19.81 2.18
N CYS A 14 -0.53 -19.81 1.62
CA CYS A 14 -0.76 -19.43 0.23
C CYS A 14 -0.75 -17.91 0.21
N SER A 15 0.12 -17.32 -0.61
CA SER A 15 -0.04 -15.93 -1.06
C SER A 15 -1.27 -15.84 -1.96
N ALA A 16 -2.45 -16.08 -1.39
CA ALA A 16 -3.72 -15.76 -1.99
C ALA A 16 -3.90 -14.27 -1.74
N VAL A 17 -3.87 -13.49 -2.82
CA VAL A 17 -4.56 -12.20 -2.90
C VAL A 17 -5.92 -12.42 -2.23
N GLY A 18 -6.09 -11.88 -1.03
CA GLY A 18 -7.20 -12.22 -0.16
C GLY A 18 -8.51 -11.85 -0.82
N ASN A 19 -9.37 -12.85 -1.03
CA ASN A 19 -10.79 -12.63 -1.29
C ASN A 19 -11.39 -11.86 -0.10
N LEU A 20 -11.49 -10.54 -0.20
CA LEU A 20 -12.38 -9.77 0.65
C LEU A 20 -13.81 -10.17 0.27
N HIS A 21 -14.45 -10.94 1.15
CA HIS A 21 -15.86 -11.33 1.01
C HIS A 21 -16.73 -10.16 1.45
N GLY A 22 -16.74 -9.13 0.61
CA GLY A 22 -17.58 -7.94 0.65
C GLY A 22 -17.56 -7.41 -0.77
N ALA A 23 -18.72 -7.33 -1.40
CA ALA A 23 -18.85 -7.15 -2.84
C ALA A 23 -18.09 -5.92 -3.36
N ASP A 24 -16.98 -6.15 -4.09
CA ASP A 24 -16.33 -5.27 -5.10
C ASP A 24 -14.80 -5.49 -5.28
N SER A 25 -14.18 -6.51 -4.68
CA SER A 25 -12.72 -6.75 -4.88
C SER A 25 -12.27 -7.16 -6.29
N GLY A 26 -13.20 -7.34 -7.23
CA GLY A 26 -12.89 -7.55 -8.65
C GLY A 26 -12.45 -6.27 -9.38
N LEU A 27 -12.70 -5.07 -8.83
CA LEU A 27 -12.39 -3.81 -9.51
C LEU A 27 -10.95 -3.31 -9.24
N LEU A 28 -10.36 -3.71 -8.11
CA LEU A 28 -9.06 -3.20 -7.64
C LEU A 28 -7.88 -4.14 -7.95
N ALA A 29 -8.15 -5.36 -8.40
CA ALA A 29 -7.11 -6.37 -8.67
C ALA A 29 -6.26 -6.05 -9.92
N GLY A 30 -6.70 -5.10 -10.76
CA GLY A 30 -6.04 -4.82 -12.04
C GLY A 30 -5.60 -3.38 -12.27
N SER A 31 -6.02 -2.42 -11.45
CA SER A 31 -5.63 -1.02 -11.64
C SER A 31 -4.31 -0.73 -10.91
N SER A 32 -3.31 -0.34 -11.69
CA SER A 32 -2.01 0.11 -11.20
C SER A 32 -2.19 1.37 -10.34
N LEU A 33 -1.23 1.66 -9.46
CA LEU A 33 -1.31 2.85 -8.62
C LEU A 33 -1.41 4.13 -9.47
N GLU A 34 -0.74 4.12 -10.61
CA GLU A 34 -0.71 5.15 -11.65
C GLU A 34 -2.08 5.40 -12.27
N GLU A 35 -2.88 4.34 -12.47
CA GLU A 35 -4.22 4.45 -13.05
C GLU A 35 -5.24 5.01 -12.05
N ARG A 36 -4.92 4.88 -10.75
CA ARG A 36 -5.78 5.34 -9.64
C ARG A 36 -5.45 6.76 -9.20
N GLU A 37 -4.23 7.21 -9.45
CA GLU A 37 -3.82 8.58 -9.20
C GLU A 37 -4.34 9.46 -10.35
N THR A 38 -5.24 10.39 -10.03
CA THR A 38 -5.87 11.30 -10.99
C THR A 38 -5.80 12.76 -10.57
N SER A 39 -5.15 13.06 -9.44
CA SER A 39 -5.13 14.38 -8.82
C SER A 39 -3.85 15.16 -9.12
N LEU A 40 -2.76 14.45 -9.40
CA LEU A 40 -1.45 15.00 -9.69
C LEU A 40 -1.07 14.74 -11.15
N GLU A 41 -0.31 15.65 -11.73
CA GLU A 41 0.17 15.52 -13.11
C GLU A 41 1.69 15.72 -13.19
N GLY A 42 2.28 15.28 -14.30
CA GLY A 42 3.68 15.54 -14.61
C GLY A 42 4.66 14.99 -13.57
N ASP A 43 5.62 15.81 -13.15
CA ASP A 43 6.69 15.36 -12.26
C ASP A 43 6.26 15.21 -10.80
N SER A 44 5.24 15.95 -10.34
CA SER A 44 4.69 15.77 -9.00
C SER A 44 4.04 14.39 -8.86
N GLN A 45 3.29 13.95 -9.87
CA GLN A 45 2.71 12.61 -9.91
C GLN A 45 3.79 11.52 -9.83
N LYS A 46 4.87 11.65 -10.62
CA LYS A 46 5.98 10.67 -10.61
C LYS A 46 6.63 10.56 -9.24
N LYS A 47 6.91 11.70 -8.59
CA LYS A 47 7.49 11.76 -7.24
C LYS A 47 6.57 11.13 -6.21
N PHE A 48 5.27 11.47 -6.25
CA PHE A 48 4.27 10.88 -5.37
C PHE A 48 4.19 9.36 -5.51
N LEU A 49 4.09 8.85 -6.74
CA LEU A 49 4.02 7.42 -7.02
C LEU A 49 5.29 6.70 -6.54
N ALA A 50 6.47 7.32 -6.69
CA ALA A 50 7.72 6.77 -6.18
C ALA A 50 7.72 6.66 -4.64
N MET A 51 7.23 7.68 -3.93
CA MET A 51 7.04 7.64 -2.48
C MET A 51 6.06 6.53 -2.07
N MET A 52 4.89 6.46 -2.73
CA MET A 52 3.87 5.48 -2.44
C MET A 52 4.37 4.04 -2.63
N ARG A 53 5.21 3.78 -3.64
CA ARG A 53 5.87 2.47 -3.82
C ARG A 53 6.81 2.12 -2.65
N LYS A 54 7.48 3.09 -2.03
CA LYS A 54 8.32 2.85 -0.84
C LYS A 54 7.48 2.54 0.40
N MET A 55 6.29 3.13 0.51
CA MET A 55 5.37 2.96 1.64
C MET A 55 4.52 1.68 1.55
N LEU A 56 4.02 1.35 0.37
CA LEU A 56 3.10 0.23 0.12
C LEU A 56 3.82 -1.10 -0.15
N GLN A 57 4.98 -1.32 0.44
CA GLN A 57 5.66 -2.62 0.39
C GLN A 57 4.95 -3.63 1.30
N TRP A 58 4.69 -4.82 0.78
CA TRP A 58 4.08 -5.93 1.52
C TRP A 58 5.08 -6.56 2.50
N GLU A 59 6.33 -6.73 2.08
CA GLU A 59 7.39 -7.24 2.94
C GLU A 59 7.85 -6.13 3.91
N PRO A 60 7.75 -6.32 5.23
CA PRO A 60 8.03 -5.27 6.21
C PRO A 60 9.49 -4.82 6.16
N SER A 61 10.43 -5.72 5.87
CA SER A 61 11.86 -5.41 5.74
C SER A 61 12.17 -4.46 4.58
N LYS A 62 11.29 -4.40 3.57
CA LYS A 62 11.43 -3.52 2.40
C LYS A 62 10.63 -2.23 2.52
N ARG A 63 9.72 -2.14 3.50
CA ARG A 63 8.93 -0.94 3.75
C ARG A 63 9.82 0.14 4.35
N SER A 64 9.81 1.33 3.74
CA SER A 64 10.51 2.48 4.31
C SER A 64 9.92 2.87 5.67
N SER A 65 10.79 3.25 6.59
CA SER A 65 10.36 3.79 7.88
C SER A 65 9.69 5.17 7.70
N ALA A 66 8.85 5.56 8.65
CA ALA A 66 8.23 6.89 8.65
C ALA A 66 9.28 8.02 8.63
N LYS A 67 10.40 7.83 9.33
CA LYS A 67 11.53 8.78 9.32
C LYS A 67 12.12 8.92 7.91
N ALA A 68 12.38 7.81 7.23
CA ALA A 68 12.93 7.84 5.88
C ALA A 68 11.94 8.42 4.85
N LEU A 69 10.63 8.21 5.04
CA LEU A 69 9.60 8.82 4.19
C LEU A 69 9.46 10.33 4.41
N ALA A 70 9.70 10.83 5.63
CA ALA A 70 9.67 12.26 5.91
C ALA A 70 10.74 13.06 5.13
N GLU A 71 11.81 12.39 4.71
CA GLU A 71 12.90 12.95 3.91
C GLU A 71 12.70 12.68 2.40
N ASP A 72 11.58 12.08 1.99
CA ASP A 72 11.29 11.84 0.57
C ASP A 72 11.03 13.16 -0.17
N GLU A 73 11.55 13.26 -1.39
CA GLU A 73 11.45 14.46 -2.23
C GLU A 73 10.00 14.95 -2.36
N TRP A 74 9.02 14.04 -2.48
CA TRP A 74 7.64 14.47 -2.60
C TRP A 74 7.10 15.10 -1.31
N ILE A 75 7.47 14.58 -0.14
CA ILE A 75 7.05 15.11 1.16
C ILE A 75 7.69 16.47 1.42
N VAL A 76 9.00 16.59 1.17
CA VAL A 76 9.73 17.85 1.35
C VAL A 76 9.17 18.95 0.45
N ASP A 77 8.82 18.62 -0.78
CA ASP A 77 8.30 19.59 -1.75
C ASP A 77 6.84 20.02 -1.49
N ASN A 78 6.02 19.21 -0.80
CA ASN A 78 4.55 19.40 -0.73
C ASN A 78 3.92 19.45 0.67
N ILE A 79 4.64 19.07 1.73
CA ILE A 79 4.07 18.94 3.10
C ILE A 79 4.84 19.73 4.17
N GLN A 80 6.01 20.27 3.84
CA GLN A 80 6.74 21.21 4.72
C GLN A 80 6.04 22.58 4.77
#